data_AF-A0AB39XQ52-F1
#
_entry.id   AF-A0AB39XQ52-F1
#
_cell.length_a   1.000
_cell.length_b   1.000
_cell.length_c   1.000
_cell.angle_alpha   90.00
_cell.angle_beta   90.00
_cell.angle_gamma   90.00
#
_symmetry.space_group_name_H-M   'P 1'
#
loop_
_entity.id
_entity.type
_entity.pdbx_description
1 polymer ?
#
loop_
_entity_poly.entity_id
_entity_poly.type
_entity_poly.pdbx_seq_one_letter_code
_entity_poly.pdbx_strand_id
1 'polypeptide(L)'
;MFESIRRQWAVARADVLSKQVDDILQRYERMNSNDKYWVFSAFNSVLSELEDQLGSFAHWSNEQKKQLAKQIMLSAQKALTERGNNIAAETTRISAHGGALLSLYLELQTLPGDQAASIVEAIENWRALAQS
;
A
#
# COMPACT_ATOMS: atom_id res chain seq x y z
N MET A 1 -31.46 -3.32 3.41
CA MET A 1 -30.86 -2.93 4.72
C MET A 1 -29.40 -3.34 4.83
N PHE A 2 -29.00 -4.57 4.48
CA PHE A 2 -27.59 -4.98 4.49
C PHE A 2 -26.71 -4.26 3.45
N GLU A 3 -27.24 -3.94 2.27
CA GLU A 3 -26.46 -3.24 1.24
C GLU A 3 -26.15 -1.78 1.58
N SER A 4 -27.08 -1.06 2.21
CA SER A 4 -26.84 0.31 2.67
C SER A 4 -25.79 0.36 3.77
N ILE A 5 -25.82 -0.59 4.71
CA ILE A 5 -24.79 -0.73 5.75
C ILE A 5 -23.44 -1.08 5.13
N ARG A 6 -23.40 -2.04 4.19
CA ARG A 6 -22.17 -2.42 3.48
C ARG A 6 -21.56 -1.23 2.71
N ARG A 7 -22.39 -0.44 2.05
CA ARG A 7 -21.95 0.76 1.32
C ARG A 7 -21.43 1.84 2.26
N GLN A 8 -22.12 2.11 3.36
CA GLN A 8 -21.66 3.07 4.37
C GLN A 8 -20.35 2.63 5.03
N TRP A 9 -20.20 1.33 5.31
CA TRP A 9 -18.94 0.77 5.81
C TRP A 9 -17.80 0.93 4.80
N ALA A 10 -18.05 0.66 3.51
CA ALA A 10 -17.03 0.81 2.47
C ALA A 10 -16.56 2.25 2.33
N VAL A 11 -17.48 3.23 2.40
CA VAL A 11 -17.15 4.67 2.39
C VAL A 11 -16.31 5.04 3.60
N ALA A 12 -16.77 4.69 4.81
CA ALA A 12 -16.02 4.98 6.03
C ALA A 12 -14.64 4.31 6.05
N ARG A 13 -14.51 3.11 5.47
CA ARG A 13 -13.23 2.43 5.33
C ARG A 13 -12.32 3.16 4.33
N ALA A 14 -12.85 3.56 3.17
CA ALA A 14 -12.11 4.33 2.18
C ALA A 14 -11.61 5.67 2.75
N ASP A 15 -12.42 6.37 3.56
CA ASP A 15 -12.00 7.59 4.26
C ASP A 15 -10.77 7.37 5.16
N VAL A 16 -10.76 6.26 5.91
CA VAL A 16 -9.63 5.92 6.79
C VAL A 16 -8.39 5.58 5.97
N LEU A 17 -8.55 4.79 4.90
CA LEU A 17 -7.44 4.41 4.02
C LEU A 17 -6.88 5.62 3.27
N SER A 18 -7.72 6.57 2.83
CA SER A 18 -7.30 7.82 2.19
C SER A 18 -6.29 8.58 3.05
N LYS A 19 -6.60 8.77 4.34
CA LYS A 19 -5.70 9.49 5.27
C LYS A 19 -4.35 8.80 5.43
N GLN A 20 -4.33 7.46 5.38
CA GLN A 20 -3.10 6.69 5.50
C GLN A 20 -2.27 6.77 4.22
N VAL A 21 -2.91 6.69 3.06
CA VAL A 21 -2.27 6.89 1.76
C VAL A 21 -1.69 8.30 1.68
N ASP A 22 -2.47 9.33 2.03
CA ASP A 22 -2.03 10.72 2.02
C ASP A 22 -0.83 10.95 2.94
N ASP A 23 -0.83 10.39 4.16
CA ASP A 23 0.32 10.51 5.07
C ASP A 23 1.59 9.87 4.47
N ILE A 24 1.47 8.69 3.86
CA ILE A 24 2.62 8.03 3.22
C ILE A 24 3.12 8.84 2.02
N LEU A 25 2.23 9.29 1.14
CA LEU A 25 2.62 10.05 -0.06
C LEU A 25 3.20 11.43 0.31
N GLN A 26 2.64 12.12 1.30
CA GLN A 26 3.21 13.38 1.78
C GLN A 26 4.59 13.21 2.43
N ARG A 27 4.81 12.09 3.15
CA ARG A 27 6.15 11.75 3.67
C ARG A 27 7.11 11.45 2.53
N TYR A 28 6.68 10.65 1.56
CA TYR A 28 7.45 10.33 0.38
C TYR A 28 7.93 11.59 -0.33
N GLU A 29 7.07 12.59 -0.53
CA GLU A 29 7.49 13.82 -1.22
C GLU A 29 8.60 14.60 -0.49
N ARG A 30 8.68 14.48 0.82
CA ARG A 30 9.71 15.13 1.67
C ARG A 30 11.00 14.32 1.81
N MET A 31 11.02 13.08 1.31
CA MET A 31 12.18 12.20 1.36
C MET A 31 13.25 12.61 0.34
N ASN A 32 14.51 12.28 0.65
CA ASN A 32 15.60 12.39 -0.32
C ASN A 32 15.46 11.32 -1.42
N SER A 33 16.22 11.43 -2.51
CA SER A 33 16.14 10.52 -3.65
C SER A 33 16.41 9.05 -3.31
N ASN A 34 17.31 8.77 -2.36
CA ASN A 34 17.62 7.39 -1.96
C ASN A 34 16.44 6.77 -1.21
N ASP A 35 15.85 7.53 -0.29
CA ASP A 35 14.70 7.06 0.49
C ASP A 35 13.48 6.86 -0.43
N LYS A 36 13.25 7.80 -1.36
CA LYS A 36 12.22 7.67 -2.41
C LYS A 36 12.43 6.37 -3.22
N TYR A 37 13.66 6.08 -3.61
CA TYR A 37 14.01 4.84 -4.31
C TYR A 37 13.64 3.60 -3.49
N TRP A 38 13.96 3.57 -2.19
CA TRP A 38 13.66 2.42 -1.33
C TRP A 38 12.15 2.19 -1.15
N VAL A 39 11.37 3.25 -0.96
CA VAL A 39 9.91 3.16 -0.88
C VAL A 39 9.34 2.60 -2.18
N PHE A 40 9.73 3.18 -3.32
CA PHE A 40 9.26 2.75 -4.64
C PHE A 40 9.67 1.31 -4.95
N SER A 41 10.93 0.95 -4.69
CA SER A 41 11.44 -0.40 -4.91
C SER A 41 10.70 -1.41 -4.04
N ALA A 42 10.46 -1.12 -2.76
CA ALA A 42 9.75 -2.04 -1.86
C ALA A 42 8.32 -2.30 -2.33
N PHE A 43 7.60 -1.29 -2.81
CA PHE A 43 6.28 -1.47 -3.40
C PHE A 43 6.33 -2.44 -4.59
N ASN A 44 7.22 -2.17 -5.55
CA ASN A 44 7.27 -2.94 -6.80
C ASN A 44 7.85 -4.34 -6.61
N SER A 45 8.87 -4.52 -5.77
CA SER A 45 9.49 -5.81 -5.50
C SER A 45 8.52 -6.75 -4.82
N VAL A 46 7.77 -6.29 -3.81
CA VAL A 46 6.77 -7.13 -3.13
C VAL A 46 5.63 -7.48 -4.09
N LEU A 47 5.17 -6.53 -4.92
CA LEU A 47 4.15 -6.82 -5.93
C LEU A 47 4.64 -7.86 -6.94
N SER A 48 5.86 -7.70 -7.48
CA SER A 48 6.45 -8.63 -8.43
C SER A 48 6.64 -10.02 -7.84
N GLU A 49 7.14 -10.13 -6.60
CA GLU A 49 7.32 -11.41 -5.92
C GLU A 49 5.99 -12.16 -5.76
N LEU A 50 4.92 -11.43 -5.43
CA LEU A 50 3.59 -12.02 -5.33
C LEU A 50 3.03 -12.43 -6.69
N GLU A 51 3.29 -11.66 -7.76
CA GLU A 51 2.91 -12.05 -9.13
C GLU A 51 3.65 -13.29 -9.62
N ASP A 52 4.93 -13.43 -9.25
CA ASP A 52 5.72 -14.64 -9.54
C ASP A 52 5.16 -15.88 -8.82
N GLN A 53 4.66 -15.71 -7.59
CA GLN A 53 4.13 -16.81 -6.77
C GLN A 53 2.68 -17.18 -7.10
N LEU A 54 1.84 -16.18 -7.41
CA LEU A 54 0.38 -16.34 -7.49
C LEU A 54 -0.17 -16.12 -8.91
N GLY A 55 0.70 -15.79 -9.87
CA GLY A 55 0.32 -15.36 -11.21
C GLY A 55 -0.08 -13.88 -11.26
N SER A 56 -0.43 -13.41 -12.46
CA SER A 56 -0.70 -12.00 -12.71
C SER A 56 -1.74 -11.40 -11.76
N PHE A 57 -1.41 -10.21 -11.24
CA PHE A 57 -2.22 -9.42 -10.31
C PHE A 57 -3.67 -9.20 -10.78
N ALA A 58 -3.87 -9.09 -12.10
CA ALA A 58 -5.18 -8.90 -12.70
C ALA A 58 -6.16 -10.06 -12.40
N HIS A 59 -5.64 -11.25 -12.11
CA HIS A 59 -6.45 -12.46 -11.86
C HIS A 59 -6.66 -12.76 -10.38
N TRP A 60 -6.10 -11.97 -9.46
CA TRP A 60 -6.26 -12.21 -8.04
C TRP A 60 -7.69 -11.90 -7.59
N SER A 61 -8.29 -12.83 -6.84
CA SER A 61 -9.59 -12.62 -6.22
C SER A 61 -9.55 -11.55 -5.12
N ASN A 62 -10.69 -10.94 -4.83
CA ASN A 62 -10.81 -9.99 -3.73
C ASN A 62 -10.43 -10.59 -2.36
N GLU A 63 -10.67 -11.88 -2.15
CA GLU A 63 -10.29 -12.54 -0.90
C GLU A 63 -8.76 -12.67 -0.79
N GLN A 64 -8.09 -13.05 -1.87
CA GLN A 64 -6.61 -13.07 -1.92
C GLN A 64 -6.03 -11.68 -1.67
N LYS A 65 -6.55 -10.64 -2.34
CA LYS A 65 -6.10 -9.25 -2.14
C LYS A 65 -6.23 -8.81 -0.67
N LYS A 66 -7.35 -9.13 0.00
CA LYS A 66 -7.56 -8.81 1.42
C LYS A 66 -6.57 -9.54 2.34
N GLN A 67 -6.33 -10.83 2.10
CA GLN A 67 -5.41 -11.62 2.90
C GLN A 67 -3.98 -11.13 2.77
N LEU A 68 -3.53 -10.87 1.53
CA LEU A 68 -2.22 -10.30 1.24
C LEU A 68 -2.06 -8.90 1.83
N ALA A 69 -3.06 -8.02 1.65
CA ALA A 69 -3.06 -6.69 2.27
C ALA A 69 -2.80 -6.77 3.77
N LYS A 70 -3.50 -7.66 4.49
CA LYS A 70 -3.31 -7.85 5.93
C LYS A 70 -1.90 -8.34 6.27
N GLN A 71 -1.39 -9.34 5.55
CA GLN A 71 -0.04 -9.89 5.80
C GLN A 71 1.05 -8.85 5.56
N ILE A 72 0.97 -8.13 4.44
CA ILE A 72 1.93 -7.07 4.08
C ILE A 72 1.89 -5.93 5.11
N MET A 73 0.70 -5.51 5.55
CA MET A 73 0.57 -4.47 6.58
C MET A 73 1.24 -4.89 7.90
N LEU A 74 1.03 -6.14 8.32
CA LEU A 74 1.66 -6.66 9.55
C LEU A 74 3.19 -6.68 9.43
N SER A 75 3.71 -7.09 8.28
CA SER A 75 5.16 -7.07 8.00
C SER A 75 5.71 -5.64 8.01
N ALA A 76 5.03 -4.69 7.37
CA ALA A 76 5.41 -3.28 7.38
C ALA A 76 5.41 -2.68 8.79
N GLN A 77 4.38 -2.96 9.59
CA GLN A 77 4.33 -2.51 10.99
C GLN A 77 5.49 -3.09 11.82
N LYS A 78 5.80 -4.38 11.64
CA LYS A 78 6.93 -5.01 12.33
C LYS A 78 8.25 -4.33 11.97
N ALA A 79 8.49 -4.07 10.68
CA ALA A 79 9.68 -3.37 10.19
C ALA A 79 9.81 -1.95 10.77
N LEU A 80 8.69 -1.22 10.93
CA LEU A 80 8.70 0.11 11.55
C LEU A 80 9.07 0.09 13.04
N THR A 81 8.80 -1.02 13.73
CA THR A 81 9.12 -1.19 15.16
C THR A 81 10.51 -1.80 15.41
N GLU A 82 11.25 -2.15 14.35
CA GLU A 82 12.56 -2.78 14.47
C GLU A 82 13.58 -1.82 15.09
N ARG A 83 14.25 -2.27 16.14
CA ARG A 83 15.19 -1.45 16.92
C ARG A 83 16.60 -1.57 16.34
N GLY A 84 17.22 -0.43 16.06
CA GLY A 84 18.61 -0.37 15.62
C GLY A 84 18.93 0.95 14.93
N ASN A 85 20.09 1.52 15.23
CA ASN A 85 20.56 2.79 14.67
C ASN A 85 21.62 2.57 13.59
N ASN A 86 21.45 1.51 12.78
CA ASN A 86 22.34 1.21 11.65
C ASN A 86 21.61 1.43 10.32
N ILE A 87 22.39 1.50 9.24
CA ILE A 87 21.87 1.78 7.89
C ILE A 87 20.83 0.73 7.48
N ALA A 88 21.05 -0.55 7.79
CA ALA A 88 20.11 -1.61 7.45
C ALA A 88 18.74 -1.41 8.12
N ALA A 89 18.72 -1.08 9.41
CA ALA A 89 17.48 -0.80 10.15
C ALA A 89 16.77 0.45 9.63
N GLU A 90 17.51 1.49 9.22
CA GLU A 90 16.93 2.67 8.58
C GLU A 90 16.30 2.34 7.23
N THR A 91 17.03 1.64 6.36
CA THR A 91 16.51 1.19 5.05
C THR A 91 15.28 0.29 5.17
N THR A 92 15.25 -0.60 6.18
CA THR A 92 14.09 -1.44 6.47
C THR A 92 12.87 -0.60 6.86
N ARG A 93 13.06 0.40 7.73
CA ARG A 93 11.97 1.32 8.13
C ARG A 93 11.46 2.16 6.96
N ILE A 94 12.36 2.66 6.10
CA ILE A 94 11.98 3.40 4.89
C ILE A 94 11.19 2.49 3.93
N SER A 95 11.71 1.30 3.64
CA SER A 95 11.07 0.31 2.75
C SER A 95 9.69 -0.12 3.25
N ALA A 96 9.47 -0.11 4.57
CA ALA A 96 8.18 -0.44 5.17
C ALA A 96 7.04 0.47 4.68
N HIS A 97 7.33 1.74 4.33
CA HIS A 97 6.33 2.63 3.74
C HIS A 97 5.85 2.14 2.37
N GLY A 98 6.74 1.56 1.55
CA GLY A 98 6.38 0.97 0.25
C GLY A 98 5.49 -0.26 0.41
N GLY A 99 5.83 -1.14 1.36
CA GLY A 99 4.99 -2.29 1.71
C GLY A 99 3.62 -1.86 2.26
N ALA A 100 3.59 -0.88 3.16
CA ALA A 100 2.33 -0.32 3.68
C ALA A 100 1.46 0.24 2.55
N LEU A 101 2.04 0.99 1.61
CA LEU A 101 1.31 1.54 0.47
C LEU A 101 0.74 0.45 -0.45
N LEU A 102 1.50 -0.63 -0.71
CA LEU A 102 1.00 -1.79 -1.44
C LEU A 102 -0.17 -2.46 -0.72
N SER A 103 -0.07 -2.63 0.60
CA SER A 103 -1.17 -3.18 1.39
C SER A 103 -2.45 -2.34 1.26
N LEU A 104 -2.35 -1.01 1.38
CA LEU A 104 -3.48 -0.10 1.23
C LEU A 104 -4.08 -0.17 -0.17
N TYR A 105 -3.24 -0.19 -1.20
CA TYR A 105 -3.65 -0.36 -2.60
C TYR A 105 -4.45 -1.64 -2.81
N LEU A 106 -3.96 -2.78 -2.32
CA LEU A 106 -4.66 -4.06 -2.42
C LEU A 106 -6.01 -4.02 -1.72
N GLU A 107 -6.08 -3.43 -0.52
CA GLU A 107 -7.32 -3.34 0.23
C GLU A 107 -8.35 -2.45 -0.48
N LEU A 108 -7.93 -1.27 -0.95
CA LEU A 108 -8.77 -0.32 -1.68
C LEU A 108 -9.40 -0.93 -2.94
N GLN A 109 -8.66 -1.75 -3.68
CA GLN A 109 -9.20 -2.45 -4.85
C GLN A 109 -10.33 -3.46 -4.51
N THR A 110 -10.49 -3.82 -3.24
CA THR A 110 -11.57 -4.71 -2.81
C THR A 110 -12.81 -3.98 -2.30
N LEU A 111 -12.71 -2.65 -2.16
CA LEU A 111 -13.81 -1.81 -1.69
C LEU A 111 -14.61 -1.27 -2.88
N PRO A 112 -15.96 -1.33 -2.83
CA PRO A 112 -16.79 -0.68 -3.81
C PRO A 112 -16.87 0.84 -3.57
N GLY A 113 -16.97 1.61 -4.66
CA GLY A 113 -17.33 3.03 -4.63
C GLY A 113 -16.25 3.97 -5.19
N ASP A 114 -16.71 5.13 -5.66
CA ASP A 114 -15.89 6.11 -6.39
C ASP A 114 -14.71 6.63 -5.58
N GLN A 115 -14.88 6.74 -4.26
CA GLN A 115 -13.80 7.17 -3.38
C GLN A 115 -12.63 6.18 -3.34
N ALA A 116 -12.91 4.88 -3.21
CA ALA A 116 -11.86 3.87 -3.23
C ALA A 116 -11.14 3.87 -4.58
N ALA A 117 -11.89 3.99 -5.68
CA ALA A 117 -11.33 4.09 -7.04
C ALA A 117 -10.43 5.32 -7.20
N SER A 118 -10.83 6.49 -6.68
CA SER A 118 -10.02 7.71 -6.73
C SER A 118 -8.71 7.58 -5.95
N ILE A 119 -8.70 6.89 -4.80
CA ILE A 119 -7.47 6.66 -4.04
C ILE A 119 -6.56 5.65 -4.76
N VAL A 120 -7.13 4.61 -5.39
CA VAL A 120 -6.37 3.68 -6.24
C VAL A 120 -5.67 4.44 -7.37
N GLU A 121 -6.40 5.30 -8.07
CA GLU A 121 -5.86 6.14 -9.15
C GLU A 121 -4.73 7.05 -8.64
N ALA A 122 -4.86 7.63 -7.44
CA ALA A 122 -3.80 8.44 -6.84
C ALA A 122 -2.50 7.64 -6.61
N ILE A 123 -2.61 6.40 -6.15
CA ILE A 123 -1.46 5.50 -5.97
C ILE A 123 -0.85 5.11 -7.32
N GLU A 124 -1.66 4.81 -8.32
CA GLU A 124 -1.19 4.48 -9.67
C GLU A 124 -0.47 5.66 -10.33
N ASN A 125 -1.01 6.87 -10.20
CA ASN A 125 -0.39 8.10 -10.68
C ASN A 125 0.95 8.36 -9.98
N TRP A 126 1.00 8.22 -8.65
CA TRP A 126 2.27 8.29 -7.91
C TRP A 126 3.28 7.27 -8.46
N ARG A 127 2.86 6.02 -8.67
CA ARG A 127 3.74 4.94 -9.16
C ARG A 127 4.29 5.26 -10.55
N ALA A 128 3.47 5.81 -11.45
CA ALA A 128 3.90 6.21 -12.78
C ALA A 128 4.93 7.37 -12.73
N LEU A 129 4.70 8.36 -11.87
CA LEU A 129 5.62 9.49 -11.68
C LEU A 129 6.93 9.09 -10.97
N ALA A 130 6.87 8.15 -10.03
CA ALA A 130 8.06 7.67 -9.32
C ALA A 130 8.98 6.79 -10.20
N GLN A 131 8.49 6.33 -11.36
CA GLN A 131 9.26 5.54 -12.32
C GLN A 131 10.07 6.41 -13.30
N SER A 132 9.69 7.67 -13.51
CA SER A 132 10.33 8.61 -14.46
C SER A 132 11.55 9.32 -13.88
#